data_AF-A0A2P8GHL6-F1
#
_entry.id   AF-A0A2P8GHL6-F1
#
_cell.length_a   1.000
_cell.length_b   1.000
_cell.length_c   1.000
_cell.angle_alpha   90.00
_cell.angle_beta   90.00
_cell.angle_gamma   90.00
#
_symmetry.space_group_name_H-M   'P 1'
#
loop_
_entity.id
_entity.type
_entity.pdbx_description
1 polymer ?
#
loop_
_entity_poly.entity_id
_entity_poly.type
_entity_poly.pdbx_seq_one_letter_code
_entity_poly.pdbx_strand_id
1 'polypeptide(L)'
;MCSSHELTGKEYQPIATSSSYMERIKGMRFFDPHVHMTSRTTDDYQAMADAGVVAIIEPAFWLGQPRTGVDTFRDYFNSLIGWERFRSSQFGIKHYCTIGLNSKEANNERLAEAVMEILPSFVYKEGVVGVGEIGFDDQTAAEEKYYRAQLELAKEAGLPVQIHTPHRDKKKGTQRSMDIALEHGLAPHMVIVDHNNEETVKEVLDRGFWAAFTIYPFTKMGNERMVEIVKQYGSERIMVNSAADWGISDPLAVPKTAALMHESGIDLNDIHLVTFRNAITAFAQSGQMDEADFDTVKDVDQSLKFNGSTVLRGGQQPRIDKQSNIIR
;
A
#
# COMPACT_ATOMS: atom_id res chain seq x y z
N MET A 1 -11.94 4.75 -60.07
CA MET A 1 -12.02 3.43 -59.40
C MET A 1 -11.12 3.50 -58.17
N CYS A 2 -11.69 3.78 -57.00
CA CYS A 2 -10.99 3.65 -55.72
C CYS A 2 -11.78 2.63 -54.91
N SER A 3 -11.11 1.54 -54.58
CA SER A 3 -11.65 0.32 -53.99
C SER A 3 -12.13 0.58 -52.57
N SER A 4 -13.40 0.30 -52.30
CA SER A 4 -13.93 0.17 -50.94
C SER A 4 -13.42 -1.15 -50.36
N HIS A 5 -12.50 -1.10 -49.40
CA HIS A 5 -12.21 -2.25 -48.57
C HIS A 5 -13.39 -2.49 -47.62
N GLU A 6 -14.25 -3.44 -47.98
CA GLU A 6 -15.19 -4.03 -47.04
C GLU A 6 -14.39 -4.80 -45.98
N LEU A 7 -14.44 -4.31 -44.75
CA LEU A 7 -13.94 -5.03 -43.59
C LEU A 7 -14.84 -6.25 -43.36
N THR A 8 -14.42 -7.41 -43.86
CA THR A 8 -15.12 -8.67 -43.61
C THR A 8 -14.96 -9.05 -42.14
N GLY A 9 -16.07 -9.27 -41.42
CA GLY A 9 -16.14 -9.57 -39.98
C GLY A 9 -15.53 -10.90 -39.51
N LYS A 10 -14.39 -11.32 -40.08
CA LYS A 10 -13.67 -12.54 -39.72
C LYS A 10 -12.41 -12.32 -38.86
N GLU A 11 -12.08 -11.07 -38.50
CA GLU A 11 -10.89 -10.76 -37.66
C GLU A 11 -11.17 -10.50 -36.17
N TYR A 12 -12.39 -10.75 -35.69
CA TYR A 12 -12.70 -10.73 -34.25
C TYR A 12 -13.03 -12.15 -33.78
N GLN A 13 -12.05 -13.04 -33.81
CA GLN A 13 -12.08 -14.21 -32.93
C GLN A 13 -11.74 -13.67 -31.52
N PRO A 14 -12.60 -13.84 -30.51
CA PRO A 14 -12.15 -13.61 -29.14
C PRO A 14 -10.94 -14.51 -28.93
N ILE A 15 -9.79 -13.93 -28.61
CA ILE A 15 -8.67 -14.68 -28.06
C ILE A 15 -9.29 -15.51 -26.94
N ALA A 16 -9.17 -16.84 -27.02
CA ALA A 16 -9.61 -17.73 -25.97
C ALA A 16 -8.98 -17.22 -24.68
N THR A 17 -9.78 -16.55 -23.86
CA THR A 17 -9.32 -15.97 -22.63
C THR A 17 -8.89 -17.15 -21.79
N SER A 18 -7.61 -17.20 -21.44
CA SER A 18 -7.20 -17.89 -20.22
C SER A 18 -8.23 -17.52 -19.17
N SER A 19 -8.72 -18.49 -18.39
CA SER A 19 -9.66 -18.20 -17.30
C SER A 19 -9.26 -16.87 -16.66
N SER A 20 -10.15 -15.87 -16.69
CA SER A 20 -9.86 -14.54 -16.13
C SER A 20 -9.13 -14.76 -14.81
N TYR A 21 -8.00 -14.10 -14.58
CA TYR A 21 -7.20 -14.28 -13.35
C TYR A 21 -8.08 -14.22 -12.08
N MET A 22 -9.21 -13.49 -12.18
CA MET A 22 -10.34 -13.45 -11.24
C MET A 22 -10.87 -14.82 -10.80
N GLU A 23 -11.02 -15.81 -11.69
CA GLU A 23 -11.48 -17.15 -11.33
C GLU A 23 -10.47 -17.87 -10.43
N ARG A 24 -9.17 -17.61 -10.59
CA ARG A 24 -8.12 -18.22 -9.76
C ARG A 24 -8.05 -17.63 -8.37
N ILE A 25 -8.45 -16.38 -8.21
CA ILE A 25 -8.46 -15.66 -6.93
C ILE A 25 -9.85 -15.62 -6.31
N LYS A 26 -10.82 -16.32 -6.89
CA LYS A 26 -12.21 -16.29 -6.44
C LYS A 26 -12.32 -16.73 -4.99
N GLY A 27 -12.90 -15.87 -4.17
CA GLY A 27 -13.07 -16.10 -2.73
C GLY A 27 -11.83 -15.82 -1.87
N MET A 28 -10.71 -15.42 -2.47
CA MET A 28 -9.56 -14.91 -1.74
C MET A 28 -9.83 -13.49 -1.22
N ARG A 29 -9.15 -13.12 -0.14
CA ARG A 29 -9.13 -11.76 0.41
C ARG A 29 -7.72 -11.22 0.34
N PHE A 30 -7.58 -9.96 -0.04
CA PHE A 30 -6.29 -9.30 -0.21
C PHE A 30 -6.19 -8.07 0.69
N PHE A 31 -4.96 -7.82 1.13
CA PHE A 31 -4.54 -6.63 1.85
C PHE A 31 -3.42 -6.01 1.02
N ASP A 32 -3.57 -4.76 0.57
CA ASP A 32 -2.47 -4.03 -0.07
C ASP A 32 -1.76 -3.12 0.95
N PRO A 33 -0.60 -3.50 1.51
CA PRO A 33 0.05 -2.75 2.58
C PRO A 33 0.80 -1.49 2.10
N HIS A 34 0.73 -1.17 0.81
CA HIS A 34 1.30 0.06 0.29
C HIS A 34 0.61 0.42 -1.03
N VAL A 35 -0.28 1.41 -0.99
CA VAL A 35 -0.92 1.98 -2.19
C VAL A 35 -1.28 3.45 -1.96
N HIS A 36 -1.07 4.31 -2.95
CA HIS A 36 -1.27 5.76 -2.80
C HIS A 36 -2.60 6.24 -3.39
N MET A 37 -3.69 5.92 -2.70
CA MET A 37 -5.04 6.13 -3.25
C MET A 37 -5.42 7.60 -3.48
N THR A 38 -4.80 8.55 -2.78
CA THR A 38 -4.97 9.99 -3.06
C THR A 38 -4.73 10.32 -4.55
N SER A 39 -3.86 9.57 -5.22
CA SER A 39 -3.56 9.71 -6.65
C SER A 39 -4.51 8.96 -7.59
N ARG A 40 -5.47 8.20 -7.04
CA ARG A 40 -6.29 7.22 -7.73
C ARG A 40 -7.76 7.58 -7.80
N THR A 41 -8.43 6.93 -8.74
CA THR A 41 -9.84 7.18 -9.05
C THR A 41 -10.75 6.29 -8.20
N THR A 42 -12.04 6.61 -8.19
CA THR A 42 -13.06 5.71 -7.63
C THR A 42 -13.19 4.39 -8.39
N ASP A 43 -12.85 4.39 -9.69
CA ASP A 43 -12.85 3.18 -10.51
C ASP A 43 -11.79 2.18 -10.03
N ASP A 44 -10.63 2.68 -9.58
CA ASP A 44 -9.59 1.85 -8.97
C ASP A 44 -10.07 1.21 -7.66
N TYR A 45 -10.75 1.97 -6.78
CA TYR A 45 -11.35 1.40 -5.57
C TYR A 45 -12.38 0.31 -5.89
N GLN A 46 -13.25 0.54 -6.88
CA GLN A 46 -14.24 -0.46 -7.30
C GLN A 46 -13.56 -1.72 -7.86
N ALA A 47 -12.55 -1.57 -8.72
CA ALA A 47 -11.81 -2.69 -9.28
C ALA A 47 -11.06 -3.49 -8.20
N MET A 48 -10.47 -2.81 -7.21
CA MET A 48 -9.82 -3.44 -6.07
C MET A 48 -10.82 -4.26 -5.24
N ALA A 49 -11.98 -3.69 -4.94
CA ALA A 49 -13.04 -4.38 -4.19
C ALA A 49 -13.57 -5.60 -4.96
N ASP A 50 -13.79 -5.47 -6.27
CA ASP A 50 -14.24 -6.58 -7.14
C ASP A 50 -13.20 -7.72 -7.21
N ALA A 51 -11.91 -7.38 -7.11
CA ALA A 51 -10.81 -8.34 -7.05
C ALA A 51 -10.58 -8.95 -5.65
N GLY A 52 -11.33 -8.54 -4.63
CA GLY A 52 -11.26 -9.08 -3.28
C GLY A 52 -10.28 -8.36 -2.34
N VAL A 53 -9.82 -7.15 -2.69
CA VAL A 53 -9.09 -6.29 -1.74
C VAL A 53 -10.08 -5.77 -0.71
N VAL A 54 -9.83 -6.07 0.57
CA VAL A 54 -10.72 -5.66 1.68
C VAL A 54 -10.10 -4.59 2.57
N ALA A 55 -8.79 -4.42 2.50
CA ALA A 55 -8.06 -3.43 3.29
C ALA A 55 -6.80 -2.96 2.57
N ILE A 56 -6.41 -1.72 2.87
CA ILE A 56 -5.21 -1.09 2.35
C ILE A 56 -4.49 -0.31 3.44
N ILE A 57 -3.19 -0.11 3.26
CA ILE A 57 -2.42 0.94 3.91
C ILE A 57 -1.97 1.94 2.84
N GLU A 58 -2.24 3.21 3.08
CA GLU A 58 -1.72 4.32 2.29
C GLU A 58 -0.61 5.07 3.03
N PRO A 59 0.67 4.83 2.69
CA PRO A 59 1.75 5.60 3.27
C PRO A 59 1.71 7.05 2.78
N ALA A 60 2.08 7.98 3.66
CA ALA A 60 2.29 9.37 3.30
C ALA A 60 3.32 9.48 2.16
N PHE A 61 2.92 10.13 1.06
CA PHE A 61 3.67 10.15 -0.19
C PHE A 61 3.68 11.52 -0.85
N TRP A 62 4.39 11.64 -1.97
CA TRP A 62 4.40 12.81 -2.82
C TRP A 62 3.02 13.09 -3.43
N LEU A 63 2.53 14.33 -3.29
CA LEU A 63 1.16 14.68 -3.71
C LEU A 63 1.00 14.98 -5.22
N GLY A 64 2.03 14.75 -6.03
CA GLY A 64 2.02 15.14 -7.45
C GLY A 64 2.64 16.51 -7.75
N GLN A 65 3.04 17.26 -6.72
CA GLN A 65 3.79 18.52 -6.86
C GLN A 65 4.66 18.82 -5.63
N PRO A 66 5.79 19.54 -5.75
CA PRO A 66 6.61 19.91 -4.61
C PRO A 66 5.84 20.75 -3.59
N ARG A 67 5.77 20.29 -2.33
CA ARG A 67 5.13 21.06 -1.25
C ARG A 67 5.89 22.36 -0.99
N THR A 68 5.18 23.47 -0.93
CA THR A 68 5.75 24.81 -0.71
C THR A 68 5.69 25.25 0.75
N GLY A 69 4.92 24.56 1.58
CA GLY A 69 4.79 24.84 3.01
C GLY A 69 4.18 23.69 3.81
N VAL A 70 4.25 23.81 5.14
CA VAL A 70 3.75 22.81 6.09
C VAL A 70 2.22 22.63 6.04
N ASP A 71 1.48 23.67 5.65
CA ASP A 71 0.03 23.60 5.57
C ASP A 71 -0.43 22.54 4.55
N THR A 72 0.30 22.35 3.45
CA THR A 72 0.03 21.27 2.49
C THR A 72 0.22 19.88 3.11
N PHE A 73 1.18 19.71 4.02
CA PHE A 73 1.30 18.46 4.79
C PHE A 73 0.13 18.27 5.73
N ARG A 74 -0.28 19.33 6.44
CA ARG A 74 -1.40 19.27 7.38
C ARG A 74 -2.69 18.85 6.68
N ASP A 75 -3.01 19.47 5.55
CA ASP A 75 -4.21 19.16 4.78
C ASP A 75 -4.14 17.77 4.14
N TYR A 76 -2.96 17.37 3.66
CA TYR A 76 -2.74 16.04 3.11
C TYR A 76 -2.90 14.94 4.18
N PHE A 77 -2.29 15.08 5.35
CA PHE A 77 -2.44 14.11 6.44
C PHE A 77 -3.88 14.05 6.94
N ASN A 78 -4.59 15.19 7.01
CA ASN A 78 -6.02 15.23 7.30
C ASN A 78 -6.85 14.49 6.24
N SER A 79 -6.46 14.57 4.97
CA SER A 79 -7.09 13.80 3.89
C SER A 79 -6.89 12.31 4.11
N LEU A 80 -5.68 11.85 4.43
CA LEU A 80 -5.39 10.43 4.66
C LEU A 80 -6.21 9.85 5.81
N ILE A 81 -6.21 10.51 6.98
CA ILE A 81 -6.92 10.00 8.17
C ILE A 81 -8.45 10.18 8.09
N GLY A 82 -8.92 11.09 7.23
CA GLY A 82 -10.31 11.50 7.14
C GLY A 82 -10.95 11.13 5.82
N TRP A 83 -10.74 11.98 4.80
CA TRP A 83 -11.42 11.85 3.51
C TRP A 83 -11.11 10.53 2.79
N GLU A 84 -9.86 10.08 2.76
CA GLU A 84 -9.51 8.81 2.10
C GLU A 84 -10.10 7.60 2.83
N ARG A 85 -10.14 7.64 4.16
CA ARG A 85 -10.87 6.64 4.94
C ARG A 85 -12.34 6.58 4.57
N PHE A 86 -13.00 7.74 4.53
CA PHE A 86 -14.39 7.82 4.09
C PHE A 86 -14.56 7.34 2.64
N ARG A 87 -13.71 7.80 1.72
CA ARG A 87 -13.78 7.49 0.29
C ARG A 87 -13.62 5.99 0.05
N SER A 88 -12.63 5.37 0.68
CA SER A 88 -12.39 3.92 0.61
C SER A 88 -13.57 3.12 1.16
N SER A 89 -14.18 3.56 2.26
CA SER A 89 -15.34 2.86 2.84
C SER A 89 -16.57 2.85 1.92
N GLN A 90 -16.68 3.79 0.96
CA GLN A 90 -17.78 3.82 -0.02
C GLN A 90 -17.74 2.66 -1.03
N PHE A 91 -16.65 1.89 -1.05
CA PHE A 91 -16.44 0.74 -1.92
C PHE A 91 -16.30 -0.56 -1.12
N GLY A 92 -16.41 -0.50 0.20
CA GLY A 92 -16.07 -1.63 1.04
C GLY A 92 -14.57 -1.93 0.94
N ILE A 93 -13.74 -0.97 1.32
CA ILE A 93 -12.33 -1.21 1.62
C ILE A 93 -12.00 -0.47 2.93
N LYS A 94 -11.33 -1.16 3.86
CA LYS A 94 -10.83 -0.55 5.09
C LYS A 94 -9.51 0.18 4.80
N HIS A 95 -9.47 1.47 5.13
CA HIS A 95 -8.29 2.30 4.91
C HIS A 95 -7.53 2.53 6.22
N TYR A 96 -6.25 2.20 6.18
CA TYR A 96 -5.25 2.60 7.16
C TYR A 96 -4.20 3.46 6.46
N CYS A 97 -3.37 4.14 7.25
CA CYS A 97 -2.24 4.89 6.70
C CYS A 97 -1.01 4.80 7.60
N THR A 98 0.14 5.09 7.00
CA THR A 98 1.32 5.47 7.78
C THR A 98 1.58 6.94 7.55
N ILE A 99 2.07 7.63 8.59
CA ILE A 99 2.35 9.06 8.51
C ILE A 99 3.85 9.29 8.72
N GLY A 100 4.45 10.11 7.86
CA GLY A 100 5.87 10.42 7.90
C GLY A 100 6.25 11.52 6.93
N LEU A 101 7.48 11.98 7.07
CA LEU A 101 8.20 12.83 6.14
C LEU A 101 9.00 11.94 5.18
N ASN A 102 8.64 11.99 3.90
CA ASN A 102 9.33 11.27 2.84
C ASN A 102 10.78 11.77 2.66
N SER A 103 11.69 10.86 2.31
CA SER A 103 13.13 11.11 2.16
C SER A 103 13.44 12.24 1.17
N LYS A 104 12.71 12.34 0.05
CA LYS A 104 12.94 13.40 -0.94
C LYS A 104 12.70 14.78 -0.35
N GLU A 105 11.64 14.92 0.45
CA GLU A 105 11.24 16.19 1.05
C GLU A 105 12.09 16.54 2.27
N ALA A 106 12.76 15.56 2.88
CA ALA A 106 13.72 15.73 3.96
C ALA A 106 14.92 16.63 3.55
N ASN A 107 15.24 16.69 2.25
CA ASN A 107 16.30 17.54 1.71
C ASN A 107 15.97 19.05 1.74
N ASN A 108 14.71 19.43 1.98
CA ASN A 108 14.32 20.81 2.26
C ASN A 108 14.23 21.00 3.78
N GLU A 109 15.36 21.29 4.44
CA GLU A 109 15.43 21.27 5.91
C GLU A 109 14.41 22.19 6.59
N ARG A 110 14.17 23.40 6.07
CA ARG A 110 13.17 24.31 6.63
C ARG A 110 11.76 23.70 6.62
N LEU A 111 11.41 22.98 5.55
CA LEU A 111 10.13 22.28 5.44
C LEU A 111 10.13 21.04 6.34
N ALA A 112 11.21 20.27 6.33
CA ALA A 112 11.38 19.07 7.14
C ALA A 112 11.22 19.37 8.64
N GLU A 113 11.88 20.42 9.15
CA GLU A 113 11.75 20.87 10.55
C GLU A 113 10.29 21.17 10.91
N ALA A 114 9.60 21.96 10.09
CA ALA A 114 8.19 22.28 10.31
C ALA A 114 7.28 21.04 10.24
N VAL A 115 7.60 20.05 9.40
CA VAL A 115 6.86 18.78 9.32
C VAL A 115 7.11 17.93 10.56
N MET A 116 8.37 17.80 11.00
CA MET A 116 8.71 17.05 12.21
C MET A 116 7.98 17.57 13.45
N GLU A 117 7.77 18.90 13.56
CA GLU A 117 6.98 19.50 14.65
C GLU A 117 5.50 19.05 14.67
N ILE A 118 4.90 18.83 13.49
CA ILE A 118 3.48 18.44 13.41
C ILE A 118 3.24 16.93 13.44
N LEU A 119 4.24 16.11 13.09
CA LEU A 119 4.09 14.64 13.04
C LEU A 119 3.51 14.03 14.32
N PRO A 120 3.93 14.41 15.55
CA PRO A 120 3.33 13.90 16.78
C PRO A 120 1.81 14.12 16.86
N SER A 121 1.28 15.18 16.26
CA SER A 121 -0.18 15.43 16.27
C SER A 121 -0.96 14.48 15.36
N PHE A 122 -0.29 13.76 14.47
CA PHE A 122 -0.90 12.86 13.49
C PHE A 122 -0.64 11.38 13.79
N VAL A 123 0.56 11.00 14.24
CA VAL A 123 0.89 9.57 14.42
C VAL A 123 0.01 8.86 15.45
N TYR A 124 -0.57 9.58 16.41
CA TYR A 124 -1.49 9.03 17.41
C TYR A 124 -2.97 9.03 16.98
N LYS A 125 -3.28 9.39 15.73
CA LYS A 125 -4.66 9.41 15.24
C LYS A 125 -5.14 7.98 14.92
N GLU A 126 -6.43 7.76 15.12
CA GLU A 126 -7.08 6.49 14.81
C GLU A 126 -6.76 6.05 13.38
N GLY A 127 -6.41 4.78 13.20
CA GLY A 127 -6.10 4.15 11.91
C GLY A 127 -4.78 4.60 11.26
N VAL A 128 -3.93 5.32 12.00
CA VAL A 128 -2.51 5.43 11.68
C VAL A 128 -1.80 4.21 12.26
N VAL A 129 -1.30 3.33 11.39
CA VAL A 129 -0.78 2.01 11.78
C VAL A 129 0.75 1.96 11.81
N GLY A 130 1.42 3.07 11.52
CA GLY A 130 2.86 3.12 11.48
C GLY A 130 3.41 4.51 11.13
N VAL A 131 4.72 4.66 11.30
CA VAL A 131 5.49 5.81 10.81
C VAL A 131 6.12 5.42 9.47
N GLY A 132 5.77 6.13 8.41
CA GLY A 132 6.13 5.75 7.05
C GLY A 132 5.43 6.58 5.98
N GLU A 133 5.93 6.62 4.74
CA GLU A 133 7.13 5.95 4.27
C GLU A 133 8.38 6.83 4.53
N ILE A 134 9.39 6.29 5.24
CA ILE A 134 10.58 7.04 5.68
C ILE A 134 11.88 6.31 5.31
N GLY A 135 13.03 6.97 5.24
CA GLY A 135 14.31 6.29 4.97
C GLY A 135 15.19 7.08 4.03
N PHE A 136 15.60 6.45 2.92
CA PHE A 136 16.55 7.03 1.97
C PHE A 136 16.05 7.01 0.54
N ASP A 137 16.27 8.10 -0.18
CA ASP A 137 16.13 8.17 -1.64
C ASP A 137 17.51 8.35 -2.29
N ASP A 138 18.21 9.44 -1.97
CA ASP A 138 19.56 9.77 -2.46
C ASP A 138 20.66 9.61 -1.40
N GLN A 139 20.33 9.16 -0.18
CA GLN A 139 21.26 8.88 0.93
C GLN A 139 22.02 10.12 1.42
N THR A 140 21.32 11.26 1.51
CA THR A 140 21.91 12.51 1.99
C THR A 140 22.01 12.56 3.52
N ALA A 141 22.83 13.48 4.05
CA ALA A 141 22.90 13.72 5.50
C ALA A 141 21.56 14.21 6.08
N ALA A 142 20.77 14.96 5.29
CA ALA A 142 19.46 15.41 5.69
C ALA A 142 18.47 14.22 5.79
N GLU A 143 18.47 13.32 4.80
CA GLU A 143 17.68 12.09 4.85
C GLU A 143 18.02 11.26 6.09
N GLU A 144 19.31 11.06 6.40
CA GLU A 144 19.70 10.30 7.60
C GLU A 144 19.23 11.00 8.89
N LYS A 145 19.42 12.31 9.02
CA LYS A 145 18.98 13.11 10.18
C LYS A 145 17.49 12.90 10.45
N TYR A 146 16.64 13.06 9.44
CA TYR A 146 15.18 12.97 9.61
C TYR A 146 14.67 11.53 9.66
N TYR A 147 15.35 10.57 9.03
CA TYR A 147 15.03 9.15 9.21
C TYR A 147 15.22 8.76 10.69
N ARG A 148 16.38 9.09 11.28
CA ARG A 148 16.67 8.86 12.71
C ARG A 148 15.65 9.50 13.64
N ALA A 149 15.28 10.76 13.38
CA ALA A 149 14.30 11.46 14.20
C ALA A 149 12.90 10.79 14.14
N GLN A 150 12.51 10.28 12.97
CA GLN A 150 11.24 9.58 12.81
C GLN A 150 11.24 8.18 13.42
N LEU A 151 12.40 7.49 13.47
CA LEU A 151 12.55 6.24 14.21
C LEU A 151 12.35 6.44 15.72
N GLU A 152 12.88 7.52 16.29
CA GLU A 152 12.64 7.87 17.69
C GLU A 152 11.15 8.13 17.94
N LEU A 153 10.49 8.89 17.06
CA LEU A 153 9.04 9.13 17.16
C LEU A 153 8.25 7.81 17.11
N ALA A 154 8.61 6.89 16.20
CA ALA A 154 7.93 5.60 16.09
C ALA A 154 8.09 4.75 17.35
N LYS A 155 9.31 4.74 17.93
CA LYS A 155 9.61 4.05 19.19
C LYS A 155 8.83 4.63 20.36
N GLU A 156 8.77 5.96 20.48
CA GLU A 156 7.99 6.64 21.52
C GLU A 156 6.48 6.37 21.38
N ALA A 157 5.98 6.34 20.14
CA ALA A 157 4.57 6.05 19.86
C ALA A 157 4.20 4.56 19.94
N GLY A 158 5.19 3.66 20.02
CA GLY A 158 4.99 2.21 19.98
C GLY A 158 4.47 1.72 18.62
N LEU A 159 4.81 2.42 17.54
CA LEU A 159 4.29 2.15 16.19
C LEU A 159 5.29 1.39 15.32
N PRO A 160 4.82 0.49 14.43
CA PRO A 160 5.63 -0.05 13.34
C PRO A 160 6.22 1.03 12.44
N VAL A 161 7.33 0.71 11.78
CA VAL A 161 7.99 1.60 10.80
C VAL A 161 7.95 0.97 9.42
N GLN A 162 7.54 1.75 8.42
CA GLN A 162 7.65 1.37 7.01
C GLN A 162 8.75 2.18 6.33
N ILE A 163 9.77 1.46 5.85
CA ILE A 163 11.00 2.04 5.30
C ILE A 163 10.97 2.04 3.76
N HIS A 164 11.25 3.20 3.18
CA HIS A 164 11.64 3.35 1.78
C HIS A 164 13.10 2.95 1.58
N THR A 165 13.34 1.98 0.69
CA THR A 165 14.72 1.64 0.26
C THR A 165 15.09 2.37 -1.03
N PRO A 166 16.32 2.92 -1.13
CA PRO A 166 16.69 3.84 -2.18
C PRO A 166 16.72 3.18 -3.56
N HIS A 167 16.64 4.01 -4.59
CA HIS A 167 16.72 3.59 -5.99
C HIS A 167 18.16 3.31 -6.46
N ARG A 168 19.16 3.97 -5.85
CA ARG A 168 20.59 3.84 -6.17
C ARG A 168 21.34 3.18 -5.01
N ASP A 169 22.33 2.33 -5.33
CA ASP A 169 23.07 1.52 -4.34
C ASP A 169 22.15 0.82 -3.33
N LYS A 170 21.03 0.26 -3.84
CA LYS A 170 19.90 -0.26 -3.06
C LYS A 170 20.34 -1.20 -1.95
N LYS A 171 21.28 -2.10 -2.24
CA LYS A 171 21.80 -3.05 -1.24
C LYS A 171 22.40 -2.31 -0.04
N LYS A 172 23.36 -1.40 -0.26
CA LYS A 172 24.00 -0.67 0.86
C LYS A 172 23.03 0.27 1.56
N GLY A 173 22.15 0.93 0.81
CA GLY A 173 21.12 1.78 1.38
C GLY A 173 20.16 0.99 2.28
N THR A 174 19.75 -0.20 1.86
CA THR A 174 18.90 -1.10 2.66
C THR A 174 19.61 -1.59 3.91
N GLN A 175 20.88 -2.00 3.78
CA GLN A 175 21.73 -2.36 4.93
C GLN A 175 21.81 -1.22 5.94
N ARG A 176 22.08 -0.01 5.45
CA ARG A 176 22.18 1.19 6.29
C ARG A 176 20.87 1.50 6.99
N SER A 177 19.73 1.41 6.30
CA SER A 177 18.42 1.62 6.91
C SER A 177 18.16 0.65 8.07
N MET A 178 18.48 -0.64 7.89
CA MET A 178 18.34 -1.65 8.94
C MET A 178 19.31 -1.43 10.09
N ASP A 179 20.56 -1.05 9.81
CA ASP A 179 21.57 -0.76 10.84
C ASP A 179 21.11 0.39 11.73
N ILE A 180 20.64 1.48 11.13
CA ILE A 180 20.11 2.64 11.87
C ILE A 180 18.89 2.24 12.71
N ALA A 181 17.97 1.44 12.17
CA ALA A 181 16.81 0.97 12.95
C ALA A 181 17.26 0.20 14.22
N LEU A 182 18.27 -0.66 14.09
CA LEU A 182 18.86 -1.38 15.22
C LEU A 182 19.62 -0.46 16.19
N GLU A 183 20.40 0.50 15.67
CA GLU A 183 21.10 1.53 16.47
C GLU A 183 20.12 2.29 17.37
N HIS A 184 18.91 2.57 16.86
CA HIS A 184 17.82 3.25 17.59
C HIS A 184 17.02 2.30 18.51
N GLY A 185 17.36 1.01 18.54
CA GLY A 185 16.77 0.02 19.43
C GLY A 185 15.42 -0.54 18.98
N LEU A 186 15.04 -0.37 17.70
CA LEU A 186 13.83 -0.99 17.18
C LEU A 186 14.03 -2.50 17.03
N ALA A 187 13.02 -3.28 17.42
CA ALA A 187 12.99 -4.70 17.14
C ALA A 187 12.79 -4.93 15.62
N PRO A 188 13.53 -5.85 14.97
CA PRO A 188 13.39 -6.10 13.53
C PRO A 188 11.95 -6.37 13.06
N HIS A 189 11.17 -7.10 13.87
CA HIS A 189 9.77 -7.41 13.54
C HIS A 189 8.82 -6.20 13.63
N MET A 190 9.25 -5.05 14.13
CA MET A 190 8.50 -3.78 14.10
C MET A 190 8.80 -2.97 12.83
N VAL A 191 9.67 -3.47 11.95
CA VAL A 191 10.19 -2.71 10.82
C VAL A 191 9.91 -3.45 9.52
N ILE A 192 9.17 -2.78 8.65
CA ILE A 192 8.82 -3.21 7.30
C ILE A 192 9.78 -2.54 6.33
N VAL A 193 10.69 -3.32 5.77
CA VAL A 193 11.60 -2.86 4.71
C VAL A 193 10.86 -3.03 3.39
N ASP A 194 10.55 -1.93 2.71
CA ASP A 194 9.79 -1.97 1.46
C ASP A 194 10.69 -1.88 0.22
N HIS A 195 10.10 -2.19 -0.93
CA HIS A 195 10.74 -2.17 -2.24
C HIS A 195 11.96 -3.10 -2.36
N ASN A 196 11.91 -4.26 -1.71
CA ASN A 196 12.94 -5.27 -1.83
C ASN A 196 13.05 -5.85 -3.25
N ASN A 197 14.20 -6.44 -3.52
CA ASN A 197 14.47 -7.24 -4.70
C ASN A 197 15.32 -8.48 -4.32
N GLU A 198 15.79 -9.23 -5.30
CA GLU A 198 16.61 -10.43 -5.12
C GLU A 198 17.94 -10.16 -4.40
N GLU A 199 18.46 -8.93 -4.47
CA GLU A 199 19.73 -8.55 -3.84
C GLU A 199 19.60 -8.25 -2.34
N THR A 200 18.39 -7.87 -1.88
CA THR A 200 18.15 -7.42 -0.50
C THR A 200 17.37 -8.43 0.34
N VAL A 201 16.47 -9.20 -0.29
CA VAL A 201 15.53 -10.12 0.39
C VAL A 201 16.19 -11.01 1.45
N LYS A 202 17.29 -11.67 1.08
CA LYS A 202 17.92 -12.66 1.95
C LYS A 202 18.39 -12.01 3.26
N GLU A 203 19.05 -10.86 3.16
CA GLU A 203 19.59 -10.19 4.34
C GLU A 203 18.48 -9.62 5.23
N VAL A 204 17.43 -9.05 4.63
CA VAL A 204 16.26 -8.56 5.37
C VAL A 204 15.64 -9.68 6.21
N LEU A 205 15.42 -10.85 5.60
CA LEU A 205 14.87 -12.03 6.28
C LEU A 205 15.83 -12.61 7.33
N ASP A 206 17.11 -12.78 7.00
CA ASP A 206 18.14 -13.29 7.92
C ASP A 206 18.24 -12.44 9.20
N ARG A 207 18.04 -11.12 9.07
CA ARG A 207 18.07 -10.16 10.18
C ARG A 207 16.73 -10.00 10.91
N GLY A 208 15.69 -10.71 10.46
CA GLY A 208 14.39 -10.82 11.13
C GLY A 208 13.39 -9.70 10.84
N PHE A 209 13.66 -8.86 9.84
CA PHE A 209 12.77 -7.79 9.38
C PHE A 209 11.62 -8.34 8.50
N TRP A 210 10.59 -7.54 8.27
CA TRP A 210 9.60 -7.84 7.23
C TRP A 210 10.11 -7.38 5.86
N ALA A 211 10.01 -8.26 4.86
CA ALA A 211 10.39 -7.97 3.49
C ALA A 211 9.13 -7.68 2.64
N ALA A 212 8.88 -6.41 2.35
CA ALA A 212 7.82 -5.99 1.45
C ALA A 212 8.35 -5.76 0.03
N PHE A 213 7.54 -6.17 -0.95
CA PHE A 213 7.86 -6.15 -2.38
C PHE A 213 6.81 -5.39 -3.17
N THR A 214 7.28 -4.44 -3.96
CA THR A 214 6.42 -3.61 -4.79
C THR A 214 6.43 -4.09 -6.23
N ILE A 215 5.24 -4.42 -6.73
CA ILE A 215 5.03 -4.81 -8.12
C ILE A 215 4.65 -3.57 -8.92
N TYR A 216 5.66 -2.93 -9.49
CA TYR A 216 5.50 -1.66 -10.21
C TYR A 216 6.19 -1.76 -11.58
N PRO A 217 5.44 -1.53 -12.68
CA PRO A 217 5.97 -1.68 -14.03
C PRO A 217 7.26 -0.88 -14.28
N PHE A 218 8.21 -1.49 -15.01
CA PHE A 218 9.45 -0.88 -15.51
C PHE A 218 10.50 -0.41 -14.48
N THR A 219 10.12 -0.11 -13.25
CA THR A 219 11.03 0.54 -12.27
C THR A 219 11.36 -0.30 -11.03
N LYS A 220 10.51 -1.28 -10.67
CA LYS A 220 10.67 -2.11 -9.46
C LYS A 220 10.67 -3.61 -9.82
N MET A 221 9.96 -4.43 -9.04
CA MET A 221 9.79 -5.86 -9.29
C MET A 221 8.62 -6.11 -10.24
N GLY A 222 8.68 -7.26 -10.92
CA GLY A 222 7.54 -7.84 -11.64
C GLY A 222 6.95 -9.01 -10.86
N ASN A 223 5.71 -9.37 -11.15
CA ASN A 223 5.01 -10.47 -10.48
C ASN A 223 5.67 -11.84 -10.71
N GLU A 224 6.20 -12.13 -11.91
CA GLU A 224 6.95 -13.38 -12.17
C GLU A 224 8.19 -13.50 -11.26
N ARG A 225 8.93 -12.41 -11.08
CA ARG A 225 10.09 -12.37 -10.18
C ARG A 225 9.66 -12.56 -8.73
N MET A 226 8.51 -12.00 -8.34
CA MET A 226 7.94 -12.21 -7.01
C MET A 226 7.57 -13.68 -6.75
N VAL A 227 7.02 -14.39 -7.76
CA VAL A 227 6.75 -15.83 -7.66
C VAL A 227 8.03 -16.62 -7.38
N GLU A 228 9.13 -16.31 -8.09
CA GLU A 228 10.42 -16.98 -7.86
C GLU A 228 11.01 -16.67 -6.47
N ILE A 229 10.84 -15.44 -5.97
CA ILE A 229 11.19 -15.09 -4.58
C ILE A 229 10.45 -15.98 -3.58
N VAL A 230 9.12 -16.15 -3.72
CA VAL A 230 8.34 -16.98 -2.79
C VAL A 230 8.74 -18.46 -2.90
N LYS A 231 9.01 -18.97 -4.10
CA LYS A 231 9.52 -20.35 -4.28
C LYS A 231 10.87 -20.56 -3.60
N GLN A 232 11.75 -19.57 -3.64
CA GLN A 232 13.10 -19.68 -3.11
C GLN A 232 13.17 -19.46 -1.59
N TYR A 233 12.43 -18.49 -1.07
CA TYR A 233 12.55 -18.03 0.32
C TYR A 233 11.35 -18.41 1.21
N GLY A 234 10.28 -18.96 0.64
CA GLY A 234 9.03 -19.24 1.33
C GLY A 234 8.15 -18.00 1.47
N SER A 235 7.14 -18.09 2.34
CA SER A 235 6.14 -17.04 2.55
C SER A 235 6.31 -16.28 3.87
N GLU A 236 7.11 -16.79 4.82
CA GLU A 236 7.27 -16.20 6.14
C GLU A 236 7.91 -14.80 6.05
N ARG A 237 7.26 -13.79 6.63
CA ARG A 237 7.70 -12.38 6.64
C ARG A 237 7.85 -11.71 5.28
N ILE A 238 7.33 -12.31 4.22
CA ILE A 238 7.27 -11.74 2.89
C ILE A 238 5.88 -11.18 2.62
N MET A 239 5.78 -9.96 2.10
CA MET A 239 4.50 -9.40 1.65
C MET A 239 4.63 -8.68 0.31
N VAL A 240 3.54 -8.60 -0.43
CA VAL A 240 3.48 -7.92 -1.73
C VAL A 240 2.54 -6.72 -1.67
N ASN A 241 2.88 -5.65 -2.39
CA ASN A 241 2.07 -4.44 -2.52
C ASN A 241 2.11 -3.89 -3.95
N SER A 242 1.17 -3.00 -4.27
CA SER A 242 1.12 -2.34 -5.58
C SER A 242 2.00 -1.10 -5.66
N ALA A 243 2.10 -0.35 -4.56
CA ALA A 243 2.56 1.05 -4.52
C ALA A 243 1.97 1.89 -5.66
N ALA A 244 0.72 1.60 -6.04
CA ALA A 244 0.09 2.26 -7.18
C ALA A 244 -0.11 3.76 -6.87
N ASP A 245 0.48 4.63 -7.69
CA ASP A 245 0.56 6.08 -7.47
C ASP A 245 0.23 6.91 -8.73
N TRP A 246 0.76 8.13 -8.85
CA TRP A 246 0.57 9.00 -10.02
C TRP A 246 1.10 8.42 -11.34
N GLY A 247 2.01 7.44 -11.31
CA GLY A 247 2.59 6.87 -12.53
C GLY A 247 1.75 5.75 -13.15
N ILE A 248 2.27 5.17 -14.23
CA ILE A 248 1.63 4.04 -14.93
C ILE A 248 1.83 2.77 -14.09
N SER A 249 0.96 2.59 -13.11
CA SER A 249 0.97 1.46 -12.16
C SER A 249 -0.45 0.93 -11.92
N ASP A 250 -0.50 -0.31 -11.43
CA ASP A 250 -1.71 -1.15 -11.41
C ASP A 250 -2.16 -1.41 -9.97
N PRO A 251 -3.33 -0.89 -9.54
CA PRO A 251 -3.85 -1.14 -8.18
C PRO A 251 -4.25 -2.62 -7.95
N LEU A 252 -4.30 -3.43 -9.01
CA LEU A 252 -4.58 -4.87 -8.95
C LEU A 252 -3.31 -5.73 -8.93
N ALA A 253 -2.14 -5.12 -8.69
CA ALA A 253 -0.87 -5.84 -8.63
C ALA A 253 -0.88 -6.99 -7.60
N VAL A 254 -1.44 -6.79 -6.41
CA VAL A 254 -1.56 -7.83 -5.37
C VAL A 254 -2.43 -9.01 -5.85
N PRO A 255 -3.71 -8.83 -6.24
CA PRO A 255 -4.54 -9.94 -6.71
C PRO A 255 -3.99 -10.61 -7.98
N LYS A 256 -3.41 -9.87 -8.93
CA LYS A 256 -2.79 -10.47 -10.12
C LYS A 256 -1.55 -11.29 -9.78
N THR A 257 -0.76 -10.87 -8.79
CA THR A 257 0.37 -11.67 -8.29
C THR A 257 -0.11 -12.94 -7.59
N ALA A 258 -1.20 -12.87 -6.81
CA ALA A 258 -1.82 -14.06 -6.21
C ALA A 258 -2.27 -15.07 -7.29
N ALA A 259 -2.93 -14.60 -8.35
CA ALA A 259 -3.35 -15.45 -9.45
C ALA A 259 -2.16 -16.17 -10.11
N LEU A 260 -1.05 -15.44 -10.35
CA LEU A 260 0.15 -16.00 -10.96
C LEU A 260 0.88 -16.98 -10.02
N MET A 261 0.91 -16.70 -8.71
CA MET A 261 1.44 -17.64 -7.72
C MET A 261 0.62 -18.95 -7.72
N HIS A 262 -0.70 -18.84 -7.78
CA HIS A 262 -1.59 -20.01 -7.88
C HIS A 262 -1.37 -20.79 -9.18
N GLU A 263 -1.22 -20.11 -10.31
CA GLU A 263 -0.85 -20.72 -11.60
C GLU A 263 0.48 -21.47 -11.56
N SER A 264 1.42 -20.94 -10.77
CA SER A 264 2.77 -21.48 -10.62
C SER A 264 2.87 -22.59 -9.57
N GLY A 265 1.75 -23.01 -8.98
CA GLY A 265 1.68 -24.12 -8.03
C GLY A 265 2.13 -23.78 -6.60
N ILE A 266 2.16 -22.50 -6.22
CA ILE A 266 2.38 -22.09 -4.82
C ILE A 266 1.14 -22.44 -3.99
N ASP A 267 1.36 -22.95 -2.78
CA ASP A 267 0.27 -23.34 -1.87
C ASP A 267 -0.65 -22.16 -1.53
N LEU A 268 -1.94 -22.42 -1.40
CA LEU A 268 -2.92 -21.38 -1.10
C LEU A 268 -2.65 -20.69 0.25
N ASN A 269 -2.08 -21.39 1.24
CA ASN A 269 -1.71 -20.78 2.51
C ASN A 269 -0.52 -19.83 2.34
N ASP A 270 0.47 -20.18 1.52
CA ASP A 270 1.60 -19.29 1.23
C ASP A 270 1.15 -18.03 0.49
N ILE A 271 0.23 -18.16 -0.46
CA ILE A 271 -0.41 -17.02 -1.14
C ILE A 271 -1.15 -16.15 -0.13
N HIS A 272 -1.92 -16.76 0.78
CA HIS A 272 -2.64 -16.05 1.84
C HIS A 272 -1.68 -15.30 2.78
N LEU A 273 -0.54 -15.91 3.14
CA LEU A 273 0.49 -15.25 3.94
C LEU A 273 1.04 -14.02 3.23
N VAL A 274 1.49 -14.17 1.99
CA VAL A 274 2.16 -13.10 1.21
C VAL A 274 1.21 -11.94 0.85
N THR A 275 -0.06 -12.23 0.62
CA THR A 275 -1.03 -11.24 0.09
C THR A 275 -2.05 -10.72 1.10
N PHE A 276 -1.99 -11.21 2.35
CA PHE A 276 -2.96 -10.84 3.37
C PHE A 276 -2.37 -10.90 4.80
N ARG A 277 -2.05 -12.11 5.28
CA ARG A 277 -1.82 -12.34 6.72
C ARG A 277 -0.52 -11.71 7.24
N ASN A 278 0.53 -11.65 6.43
CA ASN A 278 1.80 -11.04 6.87
C ASN A 278 1.69 -9.53 7.05
N ALA A 279 0.97 -8.84 6.15
CA ALA A 279 0.70 -7.41 6.29
C ALA A 279 -0.04 -7.11 7.60
N ILE A 280 -1.10 -7.86 7.89
CA ILE A 280 -1.87 -7.72 9.14
C ILE A 280 -0.96 -7.98 10.34
N THR A 281 -0.21 -9.08 10.34
CA THR A 281 0.69 -9.43 11.45
C THR A 281 1.72 -8.32 11.73
N ALA A 282 2.29 -7.74 10.67
CA ALA A 282 3.28 -6.67 10.79
C ALA A 282 2.67 -5.38 11.37
N PHE A 283 1.56 -4.90 10.80
CA PHE A 283 0.99 -3.59 11.13
C PHE A 283 0.00 -3.60 12.29
N ALA A 284 -0.61 -4.74 12.63
CA ALA A 284 -1.50 -4.87 13.79
C ALA A 284 -0.78 -4.67 15.13
N GLN A 285 0.55 -4.73 15.13
CA GLN A 285 1.38 -4.36 16.29
C GLN A 285 1.18 -2.91 16.75
N SER A 286 0.62 -2.05 15.89
CA SER A 286 0.17 -0.69 16.26
C SER A 286 -1.02 -0.67 17.24
N GLY A 287 -1.75 -1.79 17.37
CA GLY A 287 -3.00 -1.86 18.13
C GLY A 287 -4.20 -1.17 17.46
N GLN A 288 -4.05 -0.68 16.22
CA GLN A 288 -5.07 0.07 15.49
C GLN A 288 -5.87 -0.78 14.48
N MET A 289 -5.44 -2.02 14.23
CA MET A 289 -6.11 -2.93 13.30
C MET A 289 -6.98 -3.94 14.05
N ASP A 290 -8.27 -3.98 13.71
CA ASP A 290 -9.18 -5.05 14.11
C ASP A 290 -9.52 -5.90 12.87
N GLU A 291 -9.24 -7.20 12.91
CA GLU A 291 -9.58 -8.10 11.80
C GLU A 291 -11.10 -8.23 11.60
N ALA A 292 -11.90 -8.02 12.64
CA ALA A 292 -13.36 -7.99 12.52
C ALA A 292 -13.83 -6.88 11.59
N ASP A 293 -13.06 -5.79 11.45
CA ASP A 293 -13.38 -4.71 10.52
C ASP A 293 -13.47 -5.23 9.09
N PHE A 294 -12.67 -6.24 8.71
CA PHE A 294 -12.64 -6.78 7.35
C PHE A 294 -13.90 -7.54 6.95
N ASP A 295 -14.69 -7.98 7.93
CA ASP A 295 -15.99 -8.61 7.69
C ASP A 295 -17.13 -7.58 7.57
N THR A 296 -16.99 -6.41 8.22
CA THR A 296 -17.96 -5.29 8.15
C THR A 296 -17.92 -4.52 6.82
N VAL A 297 -16.86 -4.74 6.05
CA VAL A 297 -16.63 -4.18 4.71
C VAL A 297 -17.80 -4.45 3.73
N LYS A 298 -18.66 -5.42 4.04
CA LYS A 298 -19.84 -5.79 3.26
C LYS A 298 -21.04 -4.84 3.41
N ASP A 299 -21.03 -3.97 4.42
CA ASP A 299 -22.14 -3.05 4.72
C ASP A 299 -21.89 -1.65 4.10
N VAL A 300 -21.73 -1.59 2.78
CA VAL A 300 -21.49 -0.34 2.06
C VAL A 300 -22.73 0.57 2.12
N ASP A 301 -22.57 1.79 2.62
CA ASP A 301 -23.59 2.84 2.59
C ASP A 301 -23.07 4.11 1.92
N GLN A 302 -23.34 4.27 0.62
CA GLN A 302 -22.93 5.43 -0.17
C GLN A 302 -23.80 6.68 0.10
N SER A 303 -24.79 6.61 0.98
CA SER A 303 -25.58 7.77 1.39
C SER A 303 -24.86 8.61 2.46
N LEU A 304 -23.83 8.04 3.11
CA LEU A 304 -23.01 8.72 4.09
C LEU A 304 -22.28 9.93 3.50
N LYS A 305 -21.96 10.89 4.37
CA LYS A 305 -21.28 12.12 4.01
C LYS A 305 -20.10 12.38 4.94
N PHE A 306 -19.05 12.96 4.39
CA PHE A 306 -17.90 13.47 5.14
C PHE A 306 -17.88 14.98 5.07
N ASN A 307 -18.14 15.67 6.18
CA ASN A 307 -18.21 17.13 6.24
C ASN A 307 -19.12 17.76 5.16
N GLY A 308 -20.23 17.07 4.85
CA GLY A 308 -21.18 17.49 3.81
C GLY A 308 -20.82 17.06 2.38
N SER A 309 -19.61 16.54 2.15
CA SER A 309 -19.17 15.98 0.87
C SER A 309 -19.55 14.50 0.72
N THR A 310 -19.65 14.04 -0.54
CA THR A 310 -19.94 12.65 -0.92
C THR A 310 -19.11 12.27 -2.16
N VAL A 311 -18.96 10.98 -2.46
CA VAL A 311 -18.38 10.50 -3.72
C VAL A 311 -19.36 10.59 -4.90
N LEU A 312 -20.66 10.69 -4.62
CA LEU A 312 -21.72 10.72 -5.64
C LEU A 312 -21.82 12.10 -6.33
N ARG A 313 -22.17 12.11 -7.62
CA ARG A 313 -22.36 13.33 -8.42
C ARG A 313 -23.67 13.27 -9.21
N GLY A 314 -24.24 14.43 -9.54
CA GLY A 314 -25.33 14.54 -10.53
C GLY A 314 -26.62 13.74 -10.22
N GLY A 315 -26.91 13.44 -8.96
CA GLY A 315 -28.12 12.69 -8.57
C GLY A 315 -28.01 11.16 -8.68
N GLN A 316 -26.79 10.63 -8.79
CA GLN A 316 -26.53 9.19 -8.66
C GLN A 316 -27.22 8.61 -7.41
N GLN A 317 -27.83 7.43 -7.58
CA GLN A 317 -28.47 6.73 -6.46
C GLN A 317 -27.42 5.99 -5.64
N PRO A 318 -27.41 6.13 -4.30
CA PRO A 318 -26.43 5.46 -3.45
C PRO A 318 -26.64 3.94 -3.49
N ARG A 319 -25.55 3.19 -3.58
CA ARG A 319 -25.53 1.77 -3.18
C ARG A 319 -25.62 1.70 -1.66
N ILE A 320 -26.63 1.00 -1.16
CA ILE A 320 -26.78 0.69 0.27
C ILE A 320 -26.96 -0.82 0.37
N ASP A 321 -25.94 -1.51 0.85
CA ASP A 321 -25.94 -2.95 1.01
C ASP A 321 -26.81 -3.31 2.24
N LYS A 322 -28.12 -3.40 2.03
CA LYS A 322 -29.07 -3.84 3.06
C LYS A 322 -29.18 -5.36 3.08
N GLN A 323 -28.10 -6.06 3.40
CA GLN A 323 -28.20 -7.49 3.74
C GLN A 323 -28.31 -7.70 5.25
N SER A 324 -29.37 -7.15 5.85
CA SER A 324 -29.75 -7.45 7.22
C SER A 324 -30.90 -8.44 7.23
N ASN A 325 -30.67 -9.64 7.77
CA ASN A 325 -31.75 -10.57 8.18
C ASN A 325 -32.41 -10.14 9.51
N ILE A 326 -31.94 -9.05 10.13
CA ILE A 326 -32.53 -8.47 11.34
C ILE A 326 -33.60 -7.47 10.93
N ILE A 327 -34.85 -7.80 11.25
CA ILE A 327 -35.98 -6.87 11.29
C ILE A 327 -35.94 -6.19 12.66
N ARG A 328 -35.83 -4.86 12.70
CA ARG A 328 -36.01 -4.06 13.92
C ARG A 328 -37.46 -3.59 14.04
#